data_AF-A0A9D0ZLU4-F1
#
_entry.id   AF-A0A9D0ZLU4-F1
#
_cell.length_a   1.000
_cell.length_b   1.000
_cell.length_c   1.000
_cell.angle_alpha   90.00
_cell.angle_beta   90.00
_cell.angle_gamma   90.00
#
_symmetry.space_group_name_H-M   'P 1'
#
loop_
_entity.id
_entity.type
_entity.pdbx_description
1 polymer ?
#
loop_
_entity_poly.entity_id
_entity_poly.type
_entity_poly.pdbx_seq_one_letter_code
_entity_poly.pdbx_strand_id
1 'polypeptide(L)'
;MGNTYASLLILKKGRLPSIARGLSAALEAAERAPEALSLYIREGDRFYVLGGEIEDFALMEDIRTLADACARQLGASVLSVEEYDSDAAIFRVSDGQTASMLAFGLVEPEALRELETEPYQEALWRPLFSTKRGWMAFEKLREEQAHLAGAFAGNAGQRRF
;
A
#
# COMPACT_ATOMS: atom_id res chain seq x y z
N MET A 1 -11.09 -14.60 3.47
CA MET A 1 -10.18 -14.40 4.62
C MET A 1 -10.10 -12.90 4.87
N GLY A 2 -10.11 -12.46 6.12
CA GLY A 2 -10.18 -11.03 6.46
C GLY A 2 -8.81 -10.38 6.32
N ASN A 3 -8.78 -9.12 5.87
CA ASN A 3 -7.59 -8.29 6.01
C ASN A 3 -7.38 -8.03 7.51
N THR A 4 -6.16 -8.22 8.00
CA THR A 4 -5.87 -8.14 9.43
C THR A 4 -5.39 -6.74 9.80
N TYR A 5 -4.61 -6.12 8.91
CA TYR A 5 -4.16 -4.76 9.10
C TYR A 5 -4.09 -3.97 7.77
N ALA A 6 -4.48 -2.70 7.78
CA ALA A 6 -4.50 -1.84 6.60
C ALA A 6 -4.12 -0.42 7.03
N SER A 7 -3.13 0.20 6.38
CA SER A 7 -2.63 1.52 6.74
C SER A 7 -2.20 2.33 5.54
N LEU A 8 -2.38 3.65 5.62
CA LEU A 8 -1.86 4.60 4.66
C LEU A 8 -0.66 5.35 5.24
N LEU A 9 0.45 5.31 4.52
CA LEU A 9 1.67 6.02 4.77
C LEU A 9 1.74 7.21 3.80
N ILE A 10 1.57 8.41 4.36
CA ILE A 10 1.50 9.66 3.61
C ILE A 10 2.79 10.42 3.82
N LEU A 11 3.54 10.66 2.74
CA LEU A 11 4.82 11.37 2.83
C LEU A 11 4.60 12.79 3.38
N LYS A 12 5.36 13.18 4.40
CA LYS A 12 5.30 14.53 4.96
C LYS A 12 5.86 15.54 3.95
N LYS A 13 4.98 16.07 3.10
CA LYS A 13 5.28 17.18 2.18
C LYS A 13 4.44 18.40 2.58
N GLY A 14 5.09 19.40 3.17
CA GLY A 14 4.44 20.65 3.57
C GLY A 14 3.98 20.69 5.04
N ARG A 15 3.22 21.73 5.39
CA ARG A 15 2.82 22.01 6.78
C ARG A 15 1.63 21.15 7.20
N LEU A 16 1.63 20.69 8.46
CA LEU A 16 0.57 19.84 9.03
C LEU A 16 -0.87 20.37 8.79
N PRO A 17 -1.18 21.68 8.90
CA PRO A 17 -2.54 22.18 8.63
C PRO A 17 -3.00 22.00 7.16
N SER A 18 -2.07 22.01 6.20
CA SER A 18 -2.41 21.73 4.80
C SER A 18 -2.69 20.25 4.59
N ILE A 19 -1.94 19.39 5.26
CA ILE A 19 -2.15 17.94 5.23
C ILE A 19 -3.48 17.57 5.87
N ALA A 20 -3.80 18.15 7.04
CA ALA A 20 -5.08 17.92 7.71
C ALA A 20 -6.28 18.29 6.81
N ARG A 21 -6.22 19.44 6.12
CA ARG A 21 -7.27 19.84 5.17
C ARG A 21 -7.38 18.89 3.97
N GLY A 22 -6.25 18.47 3.40
CA GLY A 22 -6.23 17.51 2.29
C GLY A 22 -6.76 16.13 2.70
N LEU A 23 -6.46 15.70 3.93
CA LEU A 23 -7.02 14.48 4.51
C LEU A 23 -8.53 14.56 4.68
N SER A 24 -9.06 15.65 5.24
CA SER A 24 -10.51 15.85 5.34
C SER A 24 -11.19 15.80 3.97
N ALA A 25 -10.63 16.51 2.97
CA ALA A 25 -11.15 16.48 1.60
C ALA A 25 -11.07 15.08 0.96
N ALA A 26 -10.05 14.30 1.28
CA ALA A 26 -9.91 12.93 0.79
C ALA A 26 -10.92 11.98 1.42
N LEU A 27 -11.21 12.14 2.72
CA LEU A 27 -12.26 11.38 3.42
C LEU A 27 -13.65 11.73 2.87
N GLU A 28 -13.92 13.01 2.64
CA GLU A 28 -15.16 13.46 1.99
C GLU A 28 -15.31 12.87 0.59
N ALA A 29 -14.24 12.92 -0.23
CA ALA A 29 -14.25 12.38 -1.59
C ALA A 29 -14.38 10.84 -1.65
N ALA A 30 -13.95 10.15 -0.58
CA ALA A 30 -14.11 8.71 -0.42
C ALA A 30 -15.43 8.32 0.28
N GLU A 31 -16.27 9.32 0.60
CA GLU A 31 -17.53 9.16 1.34
C GLU A 31 -17.34 8.44 2.69
N ARG A 32 -16.25 8.78 3.42
CA ARG A 32 -15.87 8.13 4.69
C ARG A 32 -16.05 9.04 5.90
N ALA A 33 -16.54 8.42 6.98
CA ALA A 33 -16.65 9.01 8.30
C ALA A 33 -15.23 9.18 8.92
N PRO A 34 -14.84 10.40 9.33
CA PRO A 34 -13.53 10.65 9.96
C PRO A 34 -13.29 9.86 11.24
N GLU A 35 -14.36 9.47 11.95
CA GLU A 35 -14.29 8.83 13.26
C GLU A 35 -13.73 7.40 13.21
N ALA A 36 -13.72 6.76 12.03
CA ALA A 36 -13.18 5.42 11.83
C ALA A 36 -11.65 5.37 11.67
N LEU A 37 -10.97 6.54 11.61
CA LEU A 37 -9.56 6.64 11.27
C LEU A 37 -8.78 7.49 12.26
N SER A 38 -7.64 6.95 12.69
CA SER A 38 -6.67 7.61 13.55
C SER A 38 -5.46 8.06 12.75
N LEU A 39 -5.14 9.35 12.85
CA LEU A 39 -3.91 9.91 12.28
C LEU A 39 -2.80 9.88 13.34
N TYR A 40 -1.80 9.04 13.13
CA TYR A 40 -0.63 8.95 13.97
C TYR A 40 0.49 9.86 13.45
N ILE A 41 0.99 10.71 14.33
CA ILE A 41 2.05 11.68 14.04
C ILE A 41 3.21 11.41 14.99
N ARG A 42 4.35 10.98 14.44
CA ARG A 42 5.60 10.84 15.18
C ARG A 42 6.61 11.88 14.71
N GLU A 43 7.21 12.60 15.65
CA GLU A 43 8.30 13.53 15.35
C GLU A 43 9.53 12.76 14.83
N GLY A 44 10.18 13.29 13.80
CA GLY A 44 11.32 12.62 13.13
C GLY A 44 10.92 11.65 12.01
N ASP A 45 9.69 11.13 12.01
CA ASP A 45 9.24 10.26 10.92
C ASP A 45 8.98 11.04 9.63
N ARG A 46 9.24 10.39 8.49
CA ARG A 46 9.00 10.95 7.15
C ARG A 46 7.56 10.79 6.67
N PHE A 47 6.73 10.02 7.39
CA PHE A 47 5.36 9.72 7.01
C PHE A 47 4.40 10.13 8.13
N TYR A 48 3.20 10.57 7.74
CA TYR A 48 2.03 10.45 8.60
C TYR A 48 1.45 9.05 8.38
N VAL A 49 0.98 8.41 9.45
CA VAL A 49 0.31 7.10 9.35
C VAL A 49 -1.17 7.33 9.61
N LEU A 50 -2.00 6.99 8.64
CA LEU A 50 -3.45 6.93 8.82
C LEU A 50 -3.82 5.45 8.94
N GLY A 51 -4.35 5.06 10.09
CA GLY A 51 -4.78 3.69 10.37
C GLY A 51 -6.06 3.67 11.22
N GLY A 52 -6.81 2.58 11.19
CA GLY A 52 -8.06 2.42 11.95
C GLY A 52 -8.24 0.98 12.42
N GLU A 53 -9.23 0.74 13.30
CA GLU A 53 -9.67 -0.62 13.62
C GLU A 53 -10.44 -1.19 12.43
N ILE A 54 -10.08 -2.40 12.00
CA ILE A 54 -10.41 -2.97 10.68
C ILE A 54 -11.66 -3.83 10.72
N GLU A 55 -12.44 -3.72 11.80
CA GLU A 55 -13.72 -4.44 11.91
C GLU A 55 -14.77 -3.90 10.90
N ASP A 56 -14.59 -2.67 10.38
CA ASP A 56 -15.47 -2.04 9.38
C ASP A 56 -14.82 -1.81 7.99
N PHE A 57 -13.56 -2.21 7.78
CA PHE A 57 -12.88 -2.15 6.47
C PHE A 57 -13.26 -3.34 5.58
N ALA A 58 -14.55 -3.62 5.47
CA ALA A 58 -15.08 -4.54 4.50
C ALA A 58 -14.90 -3.95 3.08
N LEU A 59 -13.69 -4.13 2.53
CA LEU A 59 -13.28 -4.21 1.12
C LEU A 59 -11.95 -3.47 0.87
N MET A 60 -10.97 -4.18 0.29
CA MET A 60 -9.69 -3.62 -0.20
C MET A 60 -9.88 -2.40 -1.11
N GLU A 61 -11.00 -2.33 -1.83
CA GLU A 61 -11.34 -1.19 -2.68
C GLU A 61 -11.36 0.12 -1.88
N ASP A 62 -11.82 0.09 -0.63
CA ASP A 62 -12.00 1.28 0.19
C ASP A 62 -10.67 1.95 0.55
N ILE A 63 -9.64 1.16 0.88
CA ILE A 63 -8.33 1.72 1.22
C ILE A 63 -7.57 2.21 0.00
N ARG A 64 -7.72 1.53 -1.15
CA ARG A 64 -7.09 1.94 -2.41
C ARG A 64 -7.72 3.23 -2.93
N THR A 65 -9.05 3.35 -2.89
CA THR A 65 -9.77 4.58 -3.22
C THR A 65 -9.38 5.74 -2.30
N LEU A 66 -9.27 5.48 -0.99
CA LEU A 66 -8.82 6.49 -0.03
C LEU A 66 -7.35 6.91 -0.28
N ALA A 67 -6.47 5.97 -0.61
CA ALA A 67 -5.09 6.27 -0.99
C ALA A 67 -5.03 7.19 -2.22
N ASP A 68 -5.82 6.90 -3.24
CA ASP A 68 -5.90 7.69 -4.47
C ASP A 68 -6.49 9.08 -4.22
N ALA A 69 -7.51 9.18 -3.36
CA ALA A 69 -8.07 10.46 -2.94
C ALA A 69 -7.04 11.29 -2.15
N CYS A 70 -6.36 10.68 -1.18
CA CYS A 70 -5.28 11.32 -0.42
C CYS A 70 -4.19 11.82 -1.35
N ALA A 71 -3.73 10.99 -2.29
CA ALA A 71 -2.65 11.35 -3.19
C ALA A 71 -3.01 12.55 -4.09
N ARG A 72 -4.25 12.57 -4.61
CA ARG A 72 -4.79 13.71 -5.40
C ARG A 72 -4.86 14.99 -4.58
N GLN A 73 -5.44 14.94 -3.38
CA GLN A 73 -5.65 16.13 -2.55
C GLN A 73 -4.36 16.69 -1.97
N LEU A 74 -3.36 15.84 -1.73
CA LEU A 74 -2.09 16.22 -1.14
C LEU A 74 -1.00 16.52 -2.17
N GLY A 75 -1.20 16.14 -3.44
CA GLY A 75 -0.18 16.26 -4.48
C GLY A 75 1.08 15.46 -4.14
N ALA A 76 0.92 14.31 -3.48
CA ALA A 76 2.00 13.50 -2.97
C ALA A 76 1.65 12.01 -3.08
N SER A 77 2.66 11.17 -3.35
CA SER A 77 2.46 9.74 -3.37
C SER A 77 2.07 9.21 -1.98
N VAL A 78 1.11 8.29 -1.96
CA VAL A 78 0.61 7.60 -0.77
C VAL A 78 0.91 6.13 -0.92
N LEU A 79 1.50 5.53 0.11
CA LEU A 79 1.74 4.10 0.19
C LEU A 79 0.63 3.47 1.05
N SER A 80 -0.18 2.59 0.48
CA SER A 80 -1.05 1.70 1.25
C SER A 80 -0.34 0.39 1.52
N VAL A 81 -0.49 -0.12 2.75
CA VAL A 81 0.00 -1.42 3.19
C VAL A 81 -1.20 -2.22 3.66
N GLU A 82 -1.35 -3.41 3.10
CA GLU A 82 -2.37 -4.40 3.46
C GLU A 82 -1.64 -5.65 3.98
N GLU A 83 -1.88 -6.02 5.23
CA GLU A 83 -1.30 -7.19 5.88
C GLU A 83 -2.40 -8.25 6.07
N TYR A 84 -2.07 -9.48 5.68
CA TYR A 84 -2.96 -10.64 5.71
C TYR A 84 -2.48 -11.63 6.77
N ASP A 85 -3.41 -12.33 7.41
CA ASP A 85 -3.13 -13.43 8.36
C ASP A 85 -2.21 -14.52 7.78
N SER A 86 -2.11 -14.63 6.45
CA SER A 86 -1.34 -15.65 5.73
C SER A 86 0.16 -15.33 5.58
N ASP A 87 0.74 -14.49 6.44
CA ASP A 87 2.10 -13.96 6.33
C ASP A 87 2.36 -13.25 4.98
N ALA A 88 1.30 -12.69 4.39
CA ALA A 88 1.38 -11.94 3.14
C ALA A 88 1.15 -10.45 3.39
N ALA A 89 1.85 -9.62 2.64
CA ALA A 89 1.69 -8.17 2.68
C ALA A 89 1.67 -7.62 1.26
N ILE A 90 0.66 -6.81 0.96
CA ILE A 90 0.53 -6.07 -0.29
C ILE A 90 0.87 -4.60 -0.02
N PHE A 91 1.75 -4.06 -0.83
CA PHE A 91 2.18 -2.67 -0.81
C PHE A 91 1.75 -2.03 -2.12
N ARG A 92 1.01 -0.93 -2.06
CA ARG A 92 0.59 -0.18 -3.25
C ARG A 92 0.96 1.29 -3.09
N VAL A 93 1.66 1.84 -4.07
CA VAL A 93 1.95 3.28 -4.14
C VAL A 93 1.09 3.91 -5.21
N SER A 94 0.38 4.97 -4.84
CA SER A 94 -0.44 5.77 -5.74
C SER A 94 0.00 7.22 -5.74
N ASP A 95 0.02 7.85 -6.92
CA ASP A 95 0.11 9.31 -7.06
C ASP A 95 -1.26 9.98 -7.27
N GLY A 96 -2.33 9.19 -7.23
CA GLY A 96 -3.71 9.64 -7.41
C GLY A 96 -4.22 9.58 -8.84
N GLN A 97 -3.36 9.25 -9.81
CA GLN A 97 -3.73 8.98 -11.21
C GLN A 97 -3.30 7.58 -11.64
N THR A 98 -2.12 7.17 -11.21
CA THR A 98 -1.52 5.88 -11.49
C THR A 98 -1.10 5.21 -10.19
N ALA A 99 -1.03 3.89 -10.24
CA ALA A 99 -0.62 3.09 -9.10
C ALA A 99 0.34 1.99 -9.51
N SER A 100 1.10 1.53 -8.52
CA SER A 100 2.03 0.43 -8.66
C SER A 100 1.99 -0.42 -7.40
N MET A 101 1.88 -1.74 -7.58
CA MET A 101 1.67 -2.69 -6.50
C MET A 101 2.80 -3.72 -6.45
N LEU A 102 3.17 -4.10 -5.24
CA LEU A 102 4.10 -5.18 -4.92
C LEU A 102 3.49 -6.02 -3.79
N ALA A 103 3.83 -7.30 -3.72
CA ALA A 103 3.38 -8.18 -2.67
C ALA A 103 4.49 -9.11 -2.22
N PHE A 104 4.53 -9.39 -0.94
CA PHE A 104 5.51 -10.26 -0.30
C PHE A 104 4.77 -11.35 0.47
N GLY A 105 5.34 -12.55 0.52
CA GLY A 105 4.72 -13.70 1.20
C GLY A 105 3.81 -14.55 0.31
N LEU A 106 2.94 -15.34 0.94
CA LEU A 106 2.04 -16.29 0.28
C LEU A 106 0.73 -15.61 -0.12
N VAL A 107 0.70 -15.06 -1.34
CA VAL A 107 -0.45 -14.35 -1.88
C VAL A 107 -1.33 -15.32 -2.68
N GLU A 108 -2.66 -15.22 -2.51
CA GLU A 108 -3.61 -16.04 -3.29
C GLU A 108 -3.54 -15.68 -4.80
N PRO A 109 -3.81 -16.64 -5.70
CA PRO A 109 -3.78 -16.41 -7.16
C PRO A 109 -4.66 -15.27 -7.67
N GLU A 110 -5.74 -14.96 -6.96
CA GLU A 110 -6.66 -13.86 -7.25
C GLU A 110 -5.98 -12.51 -7.03
N ALA A 111 -5.33 -12.31 -5.88
CA ALA A 111 -4.56 -11.11 -5.58
C ALA A 111 -3.32 -10.97 -6.47
N LEU A 112 -2.71 -12.09 -6.92
CA LEU A 112 -1.66 -12.08 -7.95
C LEU A 112 -2.14 -11.52 -9.29
N ARG A 113 -3.39 -11.75 -9.70
CA ARG A 113 -3.95 -11.17 -10.93
C ARG A 113 -4.22 -9.67 -10.79
N GLU A 114 -4.59 -9.21 -9.60
CA GLU A 114 -4.74 -7.77 -9.35
C GLU A 114 -3.40 -7.03 -9.49
N LEU A 115 -2.30 -7.63 -9.01
CA LEU A 115 -0.95 -7.10 -9.20
C LEU A 115 -0.57 -6.90 -10.68
N GLU A 116 -1.10 -7.73 -11.59
CA GLU A 116 -0.84 -7.57 -13.03
C GLU A 116 -1.49 -6.30 -13.61
N THR A 117 -2.55 -5.79 -12.97
CA THR A 117 -3.24 -4.56 -13.42
C THR A 117 -2.52 -3.28 -13.01
N GLU A 118 -1.70 -3.33 -11.95
CA GLU A 118 -0.93 -2.21 -11.42
C GLU A 118 0.57 -2.58 -11.34
N PRO A 119 1.25 -2.75 -12.49
CA PRO A 119 2.60 -3.27 -12.53
C PRO A 119 3.60 -2.39 -11.78
N TYR A 120 4.77 -2.96 -11.49
CA TYR A 120 5.87 -2.22 -10.89
C TYR A 120 6.29 -1.00 -11.73
N GLN A 121 6.31 0.19 -11.10
CA GLN A 121 6.73 1.45 -11.71
C GLN A 121 7.75 2.17 -10.82
N GLU A 122 9.04 2.09 -11.17
CA GLU A 122 10.14 2.70 -10.40
C GLU A 122 9.88 4.16 -10.00
N ALA A 123 9.29 4.96 -10.90
CA ALA A 123 9.02 6.38 -10.69
C ALA A 123 8.13 6.66 -9.46
N LEU A 124 7.21 5.74 -9.11
CA LEU A 124 6.34 5.85 -7.95
C LEU A 124 7.05 5.44 -6.65
N TRP A 125 7.91 4.41 -6.71
CA TRP A 125 8.58 3.86 -5.54
C TRP A 125 9.83 4.65 -5.13
N ARG A 126 10.63 5.10 -6.10
CA ARG A 126 11.92 5.77 -5.87
C ARG A 126 11.84 6.96 -4.90
N PRO A 127 10.82 7.85 -4.96
CA PRO A 127 10.70 8.98 -4.04
C PRO A 127 10.53 8.61 -2.57
N LEU A 128 10.09 7.39 -2.26
CA LEU A 128 9.94 6.92 -0.88
C LEU A 128 11.31 6.71 -0.20
N PHE A 129 12.39 6.58 -0.97
CA PHE A 129 13.73 6.28 -0.47
C PHE A 129 14.66 7.49 -0.60
N SER A 130 14.99 8.11 0.54
CA SER A 130 15.89 9.28 0.58
C SER A 130 17.36 8.94 0.35
N THR A 131 17.72 7.65 0.38
CA THR A 131 19.11 7.20 0.25
C THR A 131 19.27 6.16 -0.85
N LYS A 132 20.42 6.16 -1.52
CA LYS A 132 20.78 5.12 -2.49
C LYS A 132 20.78 3.73 -1.84
N ARG A 133 21.28 3.61 -0.61
CA ARG A 133 21.31 2.35 0.14
C ARG A 133 19.92 1.80 0.41
N GLY A 134 18.99 2.65 0.88
CA GLY A 134 17.61 2.24 1.14
C GLY A 134 16.90 1.77 -0.13
N TRP A 135 17.10 2.49 -1.24
CA TRP A 135 16.57 2.10 -2.54
C TRP A 135 17.13 0.76 -3.04
N MET A 136 18.43 0.56 -2.96
CA MET A 136 19.05 -0.71 -3.37
C MET A 136 18.55 -1.89 -2.53
N ALA A 137 18.32 -1.69 -1.24
CA ALA A 137 17.76 -2.73 -0.37
C ALA A 137 16.32 -3.08 -0.79
N PHE A 138 15.51 -2.08 -1.13
CA PHE A 138 14.16 -2.29 -1.64
C PHE A 138 14.16 -3.01 -3.00
N GLU A 139 15.00 -2.59 -3.96
CA GLU A 139 15.09 -3.24 -5.26
C GLU A 139 15.47 -4.72 -5.13
N LYS A 140 16.40 -5.04 -4.22
CA LYS A 140 16.75 -6.43 -3.93
C LYS A 140 15.54 -7.24 -3.40
N LEU A 141 14.77 -6.67 -2.47
CA LEU A 141 13.56 -7.34 -1.96
C LEU A 141 12.53 -7.54 -3.09
N ARG A 142 12.33 -6.53 -3.95
CA ARG A 142 11.43 -6.61 -5.10
C ARG A 142 11.84 -7.71 -6.10
N GLU A 143 13.14 -7.86 -6.36
CA GLU A 143 13.64 -8.96 -7.20
C GLU A 143 13.28 -10.33 -6.60
N GLU A 144 13.38 -10.48 -5.28
CA GLU A 144 12.98 -11.72 -4.59
C GLU A 144 11.48 -12.02 -4.75
N GLN A 145 10.61 -11.01 -4.76
CA GLN A 145 9.19 -11.17 -5.10
C GLN A 145 8.98 -11.72 -6.53
N ALA A 146 9.73 -11.22 -7.52
CA ALA A 146 9.59 -11.70 -8.90
C ALA A 146 9.85 -13.22 -9.02
N HIS A 147 10.68 -13.77 -8.12
CA HIS A 147 10.94 -15.20 -8.04
C HIS A 147 9.86 -16.00 -7.29
N LEU A 148 9.11 -15.38 -6.38
CA LEU A 148 8.00 -16.04 -5.68
C LEU A 148 6.91 -16.49 -6.67
N ALA A 149 6.59 -15.68 -7.68
CA ALA A 149 5.61 -16.05 -8.73
C ALA A 149 5.98 -17.36 -9.46
N GLY A 150 7.28 -17.65 -9.62
CA GLY A 150 7.77 -18.89 -10.26
C GLY A 150 7.77 -20.12 -9.35
N ALA A 151 7.85 -19.94 -8.03
CA ALA A 151 7.90 -21.04 -7.07
C ALA A 151 6.54 -21.73 -6.87
N PHE A 152 5.43 -21.01 -7.05
CA PHE A 152 4.07 -21.57 -6.91
C PHE A 152 3.58 -22.32 -8.16
N ALA A 153 4.19 -22.09 -9.33
CA ALA A 153 3.91 -22.87 -10.54
C ALA A 153 4.44 -24.32 -10.49
N GLY A 154 5.31 -24.65 -9.52
CA GLY A 154 6.02 -25.93 -9.44
C GLY A 154 5.37 -27.04 -8.61
N ASN A 155 4.30 -26.78 -7.85
CA ASN A 155 3.74 -27.76 -6.89
C ASN A 155 2.31 -28.24 -7.17
N ALA A 156 1.77 -27.97 -8.36
CA ALA A 156 0.44 -28.46 -8.76
C ALA A 156 0.45 -29.83 -9.47
N GLY A 157 1.59 -30.51 -9.59
CA GLY A 157 1.60 -31.77 -10.34
C GLY A 157 2.86 -32.60 -10.24
N GLN A 158 3.10 -33.24 -9.08
CA GLN A 158 3.73 -34.56 -9.04
C GLN A 158 3.62 -35.20 -7.64
N ARG A 159 2.44 -35.77 -7.37
CA ARG A 159 2.35 -37.00 -6.58
C ARG A 159 1.35 -37.93 -7.26
N ARG A 160 1.87 -38.89 -8.01
CA ARG A 160 1.20 -40.17 -8.25
C ARG A 160 2.19 -41.27 -7.88
N PHE A 161 1.62 -42.29 -7.25
CA PHE A 161 2.21 -43.45 -6.58
C PHE A 161 3.35 -44.11 -7.34
#